data_AF-A0A935ITN1-F1
#
_entry.id   AF-A0A935ITN1-F1
#
_cell.length_a   1.000
_cell.length_b   1.000
_cell.length_c   1.000
_cell.angle_alpha   90.00
_cell.angle_beta   90.00
_cell.angle_gamma   90.00
#
_symmetry.space_group_name_H-M   'P 1'
#
loop_
_entity.id
_entity.type
_entity.pdbx_description
1 polymer ?
#
loop_
_entity_poly.entity_id
_entity_poly.type
_entity_poly.pdbx_seq_one_letter_code
_entity_poly.pdbx_strand_id
1 'polypeptide(L)'
;MKTIAQPAVITPTIIGLALLAAAIVFIGVTGKKVPLLSNIRVDIILLVIIGMTICTQGGIGRVAATGQWTHPLSIIGYILGGLILLITLSVFVGWKLPFIANDQQALLVIAILASLKVVNAVTHYLLSRS
;
A
#
# COMPACT_ATOMS: atom_id res chain seq x y z
N MET A 1 6.99 24.39 23.19
CA MET A 1 7.22 23.19 22.36
C MET A 1 5.88 22.64 21.93
N LYS A 2 5.53 22.67 20.63
CA LYS A 2 4.33 22.00 20.13
C LYS A 2 4.63 20.50 20.16
N THR A 3 3.93 19.77 21.02
CA THR A 3 3.91 18.31 21.00
C THR A 3 3.27 17.90 19.68
N ILE A 4 4.08 17.67 18.64
CA ILE A 4 3.58 17.08 17.40
C ILE A 4 3.31 15.62 17.77
N ALA A 5 2.05 15.30 18.06
CA ALA A 5 1.63 13.92 18.27
C ALA A 5 2.02 13.13 17.01
N GLN A 6 2.97 12.19 17.12
CA GLN A 6 3.36 11.36 16.00
C GLN A 6 2.12 10.61 15.49
N PRO A 7 1.79 10.68 14.19
CA PRO A 7 0.75 9.84 13.61
C PRO A 7 1.10 8.37 13.88
N ALA A 8 0.26 7.70 14.68
CA ALA A 8 0.43 6.29 14.98
C ALA A 8 0.17 5.48 13.72
N VAL A 9 1.08 4.56 13.39
CA VAL A 9 0.90 3.64 12.26
C VAL A 9 -0.14 2.55 12.59
N ILE A 10 -0.41 2.35 13.89
CA ILE A 10 -1.33 1.35 14.42
C ILE A 10 -2.55 2.08 15.00
N THR A 11 -3.40 2.62 14.12
CA THR A 11 -4.73 3.11 14.50
C THR A 11 -5.80 2.05 14.17
N PRO A 12 -6.93 2.01 14.88
CA PRO A 12 -8.03 1.09 14.57
C PRO A 12 -8.51 1.23 13.13
N THR A 13 -8.48 2.44 12.58
CA THR A 13 -8.85 2.73 11.18
C THR A 13 -7.87 2.10 10.20
N ILE A 14 -6.56 2.22 10.42
CA ILE A 14 -5.54 1.60 9.55
C ILE A 14 -5.64 0.07 9.62
N ILE A 15 -5.87 -0.50 10.80
CA ILE A 15 -6.07 -1.95 10.95
C ILE A 15 -7.31 -2.40 10.17
N GLY A 16 -8.44 -1.69 10.29
CA GLY A 16 -9.65 -1.98 9.53
C GLY A 16 -9.43 -1.93 8.02
N LEU A 17 -8.74 -0.89 7.54
CA LEU A 17 -8.39 -0.74 6.12
C LEU A 17 -7.41 -1.83 5.65
N ALA A 18 -6.46 -2.23 6.48
CA ALA A 18 -5.50 -3.30 6.16
C ALA A 18 -6.19 -4.67 6.06
N LEU A 19 -7.13 -4.97 6.96
CA LEU A 19 -7.95 -6.18 6.89
C LEU A 19 -8.82 -6.19 5.62
N LEU A 20 -9.40 -5.04 5.27
CA LEU A 20 -10.21 -4.90 4.07
C LEU A 20 -9.36 -5.06 2.80
N ALA A 21 -8.16 -4.49 2.76
CA ALA A 21 -7.18 -4.70 1.70
C ALA A 21 -6.78 -6.18 1.56
N ALA A 22 -6.52 -6.86 2.68
CA ALA A 22 -6.19 -8.29 2.69
C ALA A 22 -7.36 -9.14 2.15
N ALA A 23 -8.60 -8.81 2.52
CA ALA A 23 -9.79 -9.49 2.01
C ALA A 23 -9.93 -9.31 0.49
N ILE A 24 -9.71 -8.11 -0.05
CA ILE A 24 -9.76 -7.84 -1.50
C ILE A 24 -8.71 -8.67 -2.25
N VAL A 25 -7.46 -8.66 -1.76
CA VAL A 25 -6.39 -9.47 -2.35
C VAL A 25 -6.75 -10.95 -2.33
N PHE A 26 -7.25 -11.47 -1.20
CA PHE A 26 -7.64 -12.87 -1.08
C PHE A 26 -8.75 -13.24 -2.07
N ILE A 27 -9.77 -12.40 -2.20
CA ILE A 27 -10.88 -12.61 -3.14
C ILE A 27 -10.40 -12.55 -4.59
N GLY A 28 -9.61 -11.53 -4.95
CA GLY A 28 -9.07 -11.35 -6.30
C GLY A 28 -8.11 -12.45 -6.73
N VAL A 29 -7.33 -13.02 -5.80
CA VAL A 29 -6.44 -14.16 -6.07
C VAL A 29 -7.20 -15.48 -6.15
N THR A 30 -8.24 -15.68 -5.32
CA THR A 30 -9.02 -16.92 -5.30
C THR A 30 -10.03 -16.99 -6.46
N GLY A 31 -10.29 -15.88 -7.16
CA GLY A 31 -11.22 -15.83 -8.29
C GLY A 31 -12.69 -16.10 -7.89
N LYS A 32 -12.99 -16.06 -6.58
CA LYS A 32 -14.37 -16.19 -6.10
C LYS A 32 -15.15 -14.95 -6.51
N LYS A 33 -16.18 -15.13 -7.34
CA LYS A 33 -17.00 -14.06 -7.88
C LYS A 33 -17.88 -13.45 -6.78
N VAL A 34 -17.40 -12.38 -6.16
CA VAL A 34 -18.25 -11.46 -5.40
C VAL A 34 -18.81 -10.45 -6.41
N PRO A 35 -20.11 -10.09 -6.37
CA PRO A 35 -20.73 -9.24 -7.41
C PRO A 35 -19.99 -7.91 -7.67
N LEU A 36 -19.39 -7.31 -6.63
CA LEU A 36 -18.58 -6.09 -6.74
C LEU A 36 -17.13 -6.31 -7.22
N LEU A 37 -16.56 -7.50 -7.03
CA LEU A 37 -15.14 -7.84 -7.28
C LEU A 37 -15.01 -8.84 -8.45
N SER A 38 -15.93 -8.75 -9.42
CA SER A 38 -15.94 -9.63 -10.59
C SER A 38 -14.89 -9.24 -11.66
N ASN A 39 -14.27 -8.07 -11.49
CA ASN A 39 -13.26 -7.52 -12.39
C ASN A 39 -12.00 -7.18 -11.60
N ILE A 40 -10.93 -7.92 -11.88
CA ILE A 40 -9.60 -7.78 -11.26
C ILE A 40 -9.06 -6.33 -11.31
N ARG A 41 -9.43 -5.54 -12.33
CA ARG A 41 -9.02 -4.14 -12.45
C ARG A 41 -9.71 -3.25 -11.42
N VAL A 42 -10.96 -3.56 -11.09
CA VAL A 42 -11.70 -2.89 -10.01
C VAL A 42 -11.06 -3.21 -8.67
N ASP A 43 -10.66 -4.46 -8.45
CA ASP A 43 -9.96 -4.89 -7.23
C ASP A 43 -8.65 -4.12 -7.05
N ILE A 44 -7.87 -3.97 -8.13
CA ILE A 44 -6.63 -3.18 -8.15
C ILE A 44 -6.92 -1.70 -7.82
N ILE A 45 -7.94 -1.08 -8.40
CA ILE A 45 -8.32 0.31 -8.08
C ILE A 45 -8.66 0.44 -6.61
N LEU A 46 -9.51 -0.45 -6.08
CA LEU A 46 -9.93 -0.41 -4.68
C LEU A 46 -8.71 -0.53 -3.77
N LEU A 47 -7.83 -1.49 -4.06
CA LEU A 47 -6.61 -1.72 -3.31
C LEU A 47 -5.69 -0.49 -3.31
N VAL A 48 -5.57 0.20 -4.45
CA VAL A 48 -4.77 1.43 -4.58
C VAL A 48 -5.39 2.58 -3.80
N ILE A 49 -6.71 2.79 -3.88
CA ILE A 49 -7.41 3.82 -3.11
C ILE A 49 -7.20 3.58 -1.61
N ILE A 50 -7.43 2.35 -1.14
CA ILE A 50 -7.21 1.97 0.25
C ILE A 50 -5.74 2.19 0.62
N GLY A 51 -4.81 1.74 -0.22
CA GLY A 51 -3.38 1.95 -0.03
C GLY A 51 -3.00 3.43 0.11
N MET A 52 -3.58 4.31 -0.70
CA MET A 52 -3.37 5.76 -0.62
C MET A 52 -3.92 6.36 0.68
N THR A 53 -5.10 5.90 1.14
CA THR A 53 -5.64 6.34 2.44
C THR A 53 -4.76 5.91 3.62
N ILE A 54 -4.20 4.69 3.60
CA ILE A 54 -3.26 4.22 4.61
C ILE A 54 -1.93 5.01 4.54
N CYS A 55 -1.42 5.24 3.33
CA CYS A 55 -0.17 5.96 3.10
C CYS A 55 -0.22 7.41 3.58
N THR A 56 -1.35 8.10 3.40
CA THR A 56 -1.53 9.49 3.83
C THR A 56 -1.64 9.60 5.35
N GLN A 57 -2.27 8.64 6.02
CA GLN A 57 -2.47 8.67 7.48
C GLN A 57 -1.25 8.19 8.28
N GLY A 58 -0.64 7.06 7.91
CA GLY A 58 0.44 6.43 8.70
C GLY A 58 1.81 6.39 8.02
N GLY A 59 1.86 6.49 6.69
CA GLY A 59 3.08 6.39 5.91
C GLY A 59 3.75 7.75 5.69
N ILE A 60 3.50 8.32 4.51
CA ILE A 60 4.09 9.59 4.06
C ILE A 60 3.62 10.76 4.94
N GLY A 61 2.37 10.75 5.41
CA GLY A 61 1.88 11.82 6.30
C GLY A 61 2.68 11.91 7.60
N ARG A 62 3.13 10.77 8.14
CA ARG A 62 4.05 10.74 9.28
C ARG A 62 5.41 11.33 8.91
N VAL A 63 5.98 10.94 7.78
CA VAL A 63 7.28 11.47 7.32
C VAL A 63 7.22 12.98 7.12
N ALA A 64 6.12 13.50 6.58
CA ALA A 64 5.89 14.93 6.43
C ALA A 64 5.77 15.64 7.79
N ALA A 65 5.04 15.06 8.75
CA ALA A 65 4.86 15.61 10.09
C ALA A 65 6.16 15.60 10.93
N THR A 66 7.03 14.61 10.73
CA THR A 66 8.30 14.47 11.47
C THR A 66 9.51 15.06 10.73
N GLY A 67 9.34 15.52 9.50
CA GLY A 67 10.42 16.07 8.66
C GLY A 67 11.47 15.05 8.21
N GLN A 68 11.22 13.75 8.36
CA GLN A 68 12.18 12.65 8.12
C GLN A 68 12.29 12.25 6.63
N TRP A 69 12.28 13.22 5.73
CA TRP A 69 12.24 13.00 4.27
C TRP A 69 13.47 12.26 3.74
N THR A 70 14.64 12.52 4.32
CA THR A 70 15.93 11.92 3.92
C THR A 70 16.24 10.60 4.63
N HIS A 71 15.38 10.15 5.54
CA HIS A 71 15.60 8.91 6.26
C HIS A 71 15.56 7.70 5.30
N PRO A 72 16.51 6.74 5.36
CA PRO A 72 16.58 5.62 4.42
C PRO A 72 15.26 4.82 4.30
N LEU A 73 14.59 4.59 5.43
CA LEU A 73 13.27 3.93 5.48
C LEU A 73 12.17 4.74 4.76
N SER A 74 12.24 6.08 4.76
CA SER A 74 11.30 6.92 4.00
C SER A 74 11.52 6.75 2.50
N ILE A 75 12.78 6.75 2.05
CA ILE A 75 13.16 6.53 0.65
C ILE A 75 12.63 5.19 0.15
N ILE A 76 12.87 4.11 0.90
CA ILE A 76 12.33 2.78 0.59
C ILE A 76 10.80 2.82 0.50
N GLY A 77 10.13 3.54 1.41
CA GLY A 77 8.68 3.71 1.40
C GLY A 77 8.14 4.40 0.15
N TYR A 78 8.83 5.43 -0.36
CA TYR A 78 8.45 6.11 -1.61
C TYR A 78 8.71 5.25 -2.83
N ILE A 79 9.83 4.51 -2.87
CA ILE A 79 10.14 3.58 -3.97
C ILE A 79 9.08 2.48 -4.05
N LEU A 80 8.75 1.83 -2.93
CA LEU A 80 7.70 0.82 -2.89
C LEU A 80 6.34 1.38 -3.33
N GLY A 81 6.03 2.61 -2.90
CA GLY A 81 4.81 3.30 -3.33
C GLY A 81 4.78 3.61 -4.83
N GLY A 82 5.89 4.12 -5.37
CA GLY A 82 6.05 4.41 -6.79
C GLY A 82 5.93 3.17 -7.65
N LEU A 83 6.51 2.05 -7.22
CA LEU A 83 6.39 0.77 -7.92
C LEU A 83 4.94 0.27 -7.97
N ILE A 84 4.20 0.36 -6.86
CA ILE A 84 2.78 0.00 -6.82
C ILE A 84 1.98 0.83 -7.82
N LEU A 85 2.20 2.15 -7.86
CA LEU A 85 1.52 3.05 -8.80
C LEU A 85 1.91 2.76 -10.26
N LEU A 86 3.18 2.46 -10.52
CA LEU A 86 3.67 2.12 -11.85
C LEU A 86 3.02 0.82 -12.36
N ILE A 87 2.97 -0.22 -11.53
CA ILE A 87 2.31 -1.49 -11.89
C ILE A 87 0.81 -1.30 -12.06
N THR A 88 0.18 -0.49 -11.22
CA THR A 88 -1.24 -0.15 -11.39
C THR A 88 -1.46 0.51 -12.73
N LEU A 89 -0.66 1.54 -13.06
CA LEU A 89 -0.75 2.27 -14.32
C LEU A 89 -0.51 1.35 -15.52
N SER A 90 0.46 0.43 -15.44
CA SER A 90 0.74 -0.51 -16.53
C SER A 90 -0.44 -1.44 -16.81
N VAL A 91 -1.16 -1.89 -15.79
CA VAL A 91 -2.40 -2.69 -15.96
C VAL A 91 -3.48 -1.88 -16.69
N PHE A 92 -3.65 -0.59 -16.38
CA PHE A 92 -4.65 0.27 -17.04
C PHE A 92 -4.31 0.61 -18.49
N VAL A 93 -3.03 0.88 -18.76
CA VAL A 93 -2.53 1.17 -20.11
C VAL A 93 -2.39 -0.11 -20.95
N GLY A 94 -2.48 -1.29 -20.33
CA GLY A 94 -2.22 -2.58 -20.98
C GLY A 94 -0.74 -2.79 -21.32
N TRP A 95 0.16 -2.08 -20.62
CA TRP A 95 1.59 -2.20 -20.82
C TRP A 95 2.11 -3.48 -20.16
N LYS A 96 2.64 -4.39 -20.98
CA LYS A 96 3.26 -5.62 -20.51
C LYS A 96 4.62 -5.31 -19.88
N LEU A 97 4.69 -5.36 -18.57
CA LEU A 97 5.95 -5.31 -17.83
C LEU A 97 6.68 -6.66 -17.96
N PRO A 98 8.02 -6.66 -18.09
CA PRO A 98 8.77 -7.90 -17.89
C PRO A 98 8.43 -8.43 -16.49
N PHE A 99 8.15 -9.72 -16.37
CA PHE A 99 7.71 -10.43 -15.14
C PHE A 99 6.22 -10.36 -14.75
N ILE A 100 5.36 -9.59 -15.45
CA ILE A 100 3.90 -9.58 -15.19
C ILE A 100 3.15 -9.97 -16.46
N ALA A 101 2.65 -11.21 -16.51
CA ALA A 101 1.98 -11.78 -17.67
C ALA A 101 0.46 -11.52 -17.70
N ASN A 102 -0.17 -11.35 -16.54
CA ASN A 102 -1.62 -11.14 -16.43
C ASN A 102 -2.01 -10.24 -15.24
N ASP A 103 -3.24 -9.72 -15.27
CA ASP A 103 -3.76 -8.80 -14.24
C ASP A 103 -3.79 -9.45 -12.83
N GLN A 104 -3.95 -10.78 -12.75
CA GLN A 104 -3.92 -11.51 -11.48
C GLN A 104 -2.51 -11.52 -10.86
N GLN A 105 -1.47 -11.70 -11.67
CA GLN A 105 -0.08 -11.55 -11.24
C GLN A 105 0.21 -10.11 -10.83
N ALA A 106 -0.33 -9.12 -11.55
CA ALA A 106 -0.19 -7.72 -11.17
C ALA A 106 -0.79 -7.45 -9.79
N LEU A 107 -2.00 -7.94 -9.51
CA LEU A 107 -2.62 -7.84 -8.19
C LEU A 107 -1.75 -8.46 -7.09
N LEU A 108 -1.17 -9.64 -7.37
CA LEU A 108 -0.32 -10.36 -6.42
C LEU A 108 0.98 -9.59 -6.14
N VAL A 109 1.64 -9.05 -7.17
CA VAL A 109 2.84 -8.21 -7.01
C VAL A 109 2.51 -6.94 -6.22
N ILE A 110 1.38 -6.27 -6.53
CA ILE A 110 0.91 -5.10 -5.78
C ILE A 110 0.69 -5.47 -4.30
N ALA A 111 0.06 -6.61 -4.02
CA ALA A 111 -0.18 -7.07 -2.65
C ALA A 111 1.12 -7.33 -1.88
N ILE A 112 2.12 -7.95 -2.53
CA ILE A 112 3.44 -8.19 -1.94
C ILE A 112 4.14 -6.85 -1.63
N LEU A 113 4.18 -5.93 -2.61
CA LEU A 113 4.80 -4.62 -2.43
C LEU A 113 4.09 -3.80 -1.35
N ALA A 114 2.76 -3.86 -1.28
CA ALA A 114 1.98 -3.19 -0.25
C ALA A 114 2.29 -3.75 1.13
N SER A 115 2.40 -5.07 1.27
CA SER A 115 2.79 -5.74 2.52
C SER A 115 4.19 -5.32 2.96
N LEU A 116 5.17 -5.33 2.05
CA LEU A 116 6.53 -4.86 2.32
C LEU A 116 6.54 -3.38 2.76
N LYS A 117 5.70 -2.55 2.13
CA LYS A 117 5.56 -1.15 2.50
C LYS A 117 5.00 -0.96 3.91
N VAL A 118 4.01 -1.76 4.30
CA VAL A 118 3.45 -1.75 5.66
C VAL A 118 4.52 -2.16 6.67
N VAL A 119 5.27 -3.24 6.40
CA VAL A 119 6.37 -3.68 7.27
C VAL A 119 7.41 -2.56 7.42
N ASN A 120 7.86 -1.96 6.32
CA ASN A 120 8.80 -0.83 6.34
C ASN A 120 8.26 0.37 7.17
N ALA A 121 6.97 0.69 7.03
CA ALA A 121 6.35 1.76 7.80
C ALA A 121 6.30 1.45 9.30
N VAL A 122 5.97 0.21 9.67
CA VAL A 122 5.95 -0.26 11.07
C VAL A 122 7.37 -0.26 11.65
N THR A 123 8.36 -0.80 10.93
CA THR A 123 9.77 -0.80 11.35
C THR A 123 10.27 0.63 11.59
N HIS A 124 9.98 1.55 10.67
CA HIS A 124 10.33 2.96 10.83
C HIS A 124 9.58 3.64 11.98
N TYR A 125 8.39 3.18 12.34
CA TYR A 125 7.69 3.65 13.53
C TYR A 125 8.34 3.15 14.82
N LEU A 126 8.65 1.85 14.90
CA LEU A 126 9.29 1.24 16.07
C LEU A 126 10.68 1.82 16.34
N LEU A 127 11.52 1.96 15.31
CA LEU A 127 12.86 2.55 15.41
C LEU A 127 12.84 4.03 15.78
N SER A 128 11.80 4.77 15.39
CA SER A 128 11.69 6.19 15.76
C SER A 128 11.21 6.40 17.21
N ARG A 129 10.79 5.34 17.89
CA ARG A 129 10.28 5.37 19.27
C ARG A 129 11.32 4.92 20.31
N SER A 130 12.32 4.13 19.90
CA SER A 130 13.47 3.71 20.70
C SER A 130 14.51 4.82 20.80
#